data_AF-A0A534DBC4-F1
#
_entry.id   AF-A0A534DBC4-F1
#
_cell.length_a   1.000
_cell.length_b   1.000
_cell.length_c   1.000
_cell.angle_alpha   90.00
_cell.angle_beta   90.00
_cell.angle_gamma   90.00
#
_symmetry.space_group_name_H-M   'P 1'
#
loop_
_entity.id
_entity.type
_entity.pdbx_description
1 polymer ?
#
loop_
_entity_poly.entity_id
_entity_poly.type
_entity_poly.pdbx_seq_one_letter_code
_entity_poly.pdbx_strand_id
1 'polypeptide(L)'
;AQPRPPAVALAWTPEEGFARRDWNGYNEAMLVYLLALGSPTHPVDEQAWTLWTSSYDKYWGTLYDQTYLSFAPLFGHQYTHVWVDFRGIQDSYMREHGLDYFENSRRATYAQRRYAIANPKQWQGYGKNVWGMSASDGPGPARESNLGGDRRFLKYAARGVALGRIVDDGTIAPTAAISSLPFAPEIVLPAALEMYHRFGTSIYSSYGFLDAFNASFPGPQSPPQPTLPGWVDQDYIGIDQGPILAMIENYRSALVWRVMHGNSYVREGLERAGFSGGWLEQSPLGPTPPPPGPPEQYPLVQNPLTAAALLAQSPLAPTP
;
A
#
# COMPACT_ATOMS: atom_id res chain seq x y z
N ALA A 1 15.09 -6.07 -22.27
CA ALA A 1 14.70 -5.23 -21.11
C ALA A 1 15.66 -4.05 -20.88
N GLN A 2 16.98 -4.21 -21.09
CA GLN A 2 17.98 -3.20 -20.76
C GLN A 2 18.64 -2.57 -22.03
N PRO A 3 17.99 -1.63 -22.74
CA PRO A 3 18.64 -0.90 -23.83
C PRO A 3 19.77 0.04 -23.34
N ARG A 4 19.81 0.32 -22.02
CA ARG A 4 20.80 1.12 -21.31
C ARG A 4 21.22 0.37 -20.04
N PRO A 5 21.99 -0.73 -20.16
CA PRO A 5 22.36 -1.54 -19.00
C PRO A 5 23.13 -0.71 -17.96
N PRO A 6 22.96 -1.00 -16.66
CA PRO A 6 22.15 -2.10 -16.10
C PRO A 6 20.67 -1.72 -15.82
N ALA A 7 20.16 -0.63 -16.39
CA ALA A 7 18.79 -0.16 -16.15
C ALA A 7 17.74 -0.94 -16.95
N VAL A 8 16.60 -1.24 -16.33
CA VAL A 8 15.42 -1.77 -17.02
C VAL A 8 14.59 -0.63 -17.58
N ALA A 9 14.33 -0.63 -18.89
CA ALA A 9 13.50 0.39 -19.53
C ALA A 9 12.07 0.38 -19.00
N LEU A 10 11.50 1.58 -18.85
CA LEU A 10 10.14 1.78 -18.33
C LEU A 10 9.08 1.14 -19.23
N ALA A 11 9.24 1.28 -20.54
CA ALA A 11 8.28 0.82 -21.53
C ALA A 11 8.97 0.51 -22.88
N TRP A 12 8.28 -0.27 -23.70
CA TRP A 12 8.62 -0.53 -25.09
C TRP A 12 7.33 -0.60 -25.92
N THR A 13 7.33 -0.02 -27.11
CA THR A 13 6.26 -0.21 -28.11
C THR A 13 6.86 -0.62 -29.46
N PRO A 14 6.10 -1.34 -30.31
CA PRO A 14 6.54 -1.65 -31.67
C PRO A 14 6.88 -0.40 -32.50
N GLU A 15 6.16 0.70 -32.27
CA GLU A 15 6.25 1.93 -33.07
C GLU A 15 7.42 2.82 -32.65
N GLU A 16 7.71 2.92 -31.35
CA GLU A 16 8.70 3.87 -30.81
C GLU A 16 9.94 3.19 -30.21
N GLY A 17 9.92 1.86 -30.10
CA GLY A 17 10.97 1.11 -29.44
C GLY A 17 10.98 1.36 -27.92
N PHE A 18 12.16 1.37 -27.31
CA PHE A 18 12.28 1.58 -25.87
C PHE A 18 12.08 3.04 -25.48
N ALA A 19 11.27 3.27 -24.44
CA ALA A 19 11.13 4.58 -23.83
C ALA A 19 12.49 5.12 -23.36
N ARG A 20 12.62 6.45 -23.31
CA ARG A 20 13.83 7.13 -22.82
C ARG A 20 14.04 7.02 -21.31
N ARG A 21 13.00 6.65 -20.57
CA ARG A 21 13.03 6.51 -19.12
C ARG A 21 13.28 5.06 -18.74
N ASP A 22 13.98 4.90 -17.63
CA ASP A 22 14.24 3.63 -16.99
C ASP A 22 13.55 3.59 -15.63
N TRP A 23 13.28 2.38 -15.15
CA TRP A 23 12.84 2.16 -13.78
C TRP A 23 14.01 2.42 -12.82
N ASN A 24 13.78 3.23 -11.80
CA ASN A 24 14.70 3.45 -10.69
C ASN A 24 13.92 3.50 -9.38
N GLY A 25 14.55 3.10 -8.27
CA GLY A 25 13.88 3.07 -6.98
C GLY A 25 14.17 4.32 -6.13
N TYR A 26 13.44 4.54 -5.04
CA TYR A 26 12.42 3.66 -4.49
C TYR A 26 11.01 3.98 -5.01
N ASN A 27 10.29 2.96 -5.49
CA ASN A 27 8.88 3.01 -5.87
C ASN A 27 8.29 1.57 -5.91
N GLU A 28 7.07 1.41 -6.44
CA GLU A 28 6.32 0.14 -6.50
C GLU A 28 6.98 -0.99 -7.29
N ALA A 29 7.95 -0.69 -8.15
CA ALA A 29 8.41 -1.57 -9.23
C ALA A 29 9.56 -2.53 -8.84
N MET A 30 9.81 -2.76 -7.55
CA MET A 30 10.83 -3.73 -7.09
C MET A 30 10.65 -5.10 -7.77
N LEU A 31 9.40 -5.57 -7.88
CA LEU A 31 9.08 -6.86 -8.51
C LEU A 31 9.56 -6.98 -9.96
N VAL A 32 9.60 -5.87 -10.71
CA VAL A 32 10.10 -5.85 -12.09
C VAL A 32 11.57 -6.30 -12.12
N TYR A 33 12.39 -5.74 -11.23
CA TYR A 33 13.82 -6.10 -11.14
C TYR A 33 14.01 -7.51 -10.59
N LEU A 34 13.27 -7.90 -9.55
CA LEU A 34 13.39 -9.23 -8.96
C LEU A 34 13.05 -10.34 -9.96
N LEU A 35 11.94 -10.22 -10.69
CA LEU A 35 11.57 -11.20 -11.71
C LEU A 35 12.55 -11.18 -12.90
N ALA A 36 13.06 -10.01 -13.27
CA ALA A 36 14.05 -9.90 -14.34
C ALA A 36 15.37 -10.57 -13.96
N LEU A 37 15.85 -10.42 -12.72
CA LEU A 37 17.07 -11.07 -12.23
C LEU A 37 16.92 -12.59 -12.16
N GLY A 38 15.75 -13.06 -11.71
CA GLY A 38 15.41 -14.47 -11.57
C GLY A 38 14.96 -15.18 -12.85
N SER A 39 14.93 -14.48 -13.98
CA SER A 39 14.50 -15.06 -15.25
C SER A 39 15.47 -16.16 -15.73
N PRO A 40 14.99 -17.38 -16.02
CA PRO A 40 15.87 -18.48 -16.45
C PRO A 40 16.32 -18.37 -17.91
N THR A 41 15.65 -17.52 -18.71
CA THR A 41 15.87 -17.40 -20.16
C THR A 41 16.34 -16.03 -20.58
N HIS A 42 15.94 -14.98 -19.86
CA HIS A 42 16.28 -13.60 -20.18
C HIS A 42 16.66 -12.80 -18.92
N PRO A 43 17.66 -13.26 -18.14
CA PRO A 43 18.09 -12.54 -16.96
C PRO A 43 18.68 -11.17 -17.34
N VAL A 44 18.45 -10.18 -16.48
CA VAL A 44 19.16 -8.90 -16.55
C VAL A 44 20.50 -9.00 -15.84
N ASP A 45 21.39 -8.03 -16.11
CA ASP A 45 22.68 -7.90 -15.43
C ASP A 45 22.52 -7.85 -13.89
N GLU A 46 23.41 -8.51 -13.14
CA GLU A 46 23.37 -8.55 -11.67
C GLU A 46 23.50 -7.15 -11.04
N GLN A 47 24.15 -6.21 -11.72
CA GLN A 47 24.26 -4.81 -11.28
C GLN A 47 22.93 -4.05 -11.36
N ALA A 48 21.88 -4.64 -11.95
CA ALA A 48 20.57 -4.02 -12.07
C ALA A 48 19.99 -3.64 -10.70
N TRP A 49 20.16 -4.49 -9.68
CA TRP A 49 19.69 -4.16 -8.32
C TRP A 49 20.51 -3.03 -7.66
N THR A 50 21.81 -2.99 -7.94
CA THR A 50 22.68 -1.90 -7.45
C THR A 50 22.23 -0.56 -8.05
N LEU A 51 21.89 -0.53 -9.34
CA LEU A 51 21.34 0.67 -9.95
C LEU A 51 19.94 1.01 -9.40
N TRP A 52 19.08 0.00 -9.22
CA TRP A 52 17.74 0.18 -8.64
C TRP A 52 17.78 0.90 -7.28
N THR A 53 18.72 0.53 -6.43
CA THR A 53 18.89 1.10 -5.07
C THR A 53 19.68 2.42 -5.03
N SER A 54 20.35 2.81 -6.13
CA SER A 54 21.28 3.95 -6.17
C SER A 54 20.69 5.33 -5.82
N SER A 55 19.38 5.51 -5.84
CA SER A 55 18.71 6.76 -5.45
C SER A 55 18.04 6.73 -4.08
N TYR A 56 18.21 5.67 -3.30
CA TYR A 56 17.49 5.50 -2.03
C TYR A 56 17.81 6.57 -0.99
N ASP A 57 19.06 7.05 -0.94
CA ASP A 57 19.46 8.12 -0.01
C ASP A 57 18.62 9.39 -0.15
N LYS A 58 18.07 9.66 -1.34
CA LYS A 58 17.18 10.82 -1.57
C LYS A 58 15.83 10.67 -0.89
N TYR A 59 15.44 9.45 -0.57
CA TYR A 59 14.15 9.07 -0.04
C TYR A 59 14.25 8.51 1.38
N TRP A 60 15.44 8.37 1.94
CA TRP A 60 15.63 7.93 3.31
C TRP A 60 15.58 9.11 4.29
N GLY A 61 14.78 8.99 5.34
CA GLY A 61 14.72 10.01 6.38
C GLY A 61 13.55 9.85 7.34
N THR A 62 13.37 10.86 8.20
CA THR A 62 12.34 10.86 9.24
C THR A 62 11.14 11.69 8.85
N LEU A 63 9.95 11.10 8.88
CA LEU A 63 8.67 11.76 8.61
C LEU A 63 7.62 11.26 9.61
N TYR A 64 6.93 12.18 10.29
CA TYR A 64 5.96 11.85 11.36
C TYR A 64 6.50 10.83 12.39
N ASP A 65 7.71 11.09 12.91
CA ASP A 65 8.52 10.23 13.81
C ASP A 65 8.72 8.78 13.36
N GLN A 66 8.75 8.55 12.05
CA GLN A 66 9.15 7.28 11.45
C GLN A 66 10.37 7.52 10.58
N THR A 67 11.47 6.79 10.79
CA THR A 67 12.65 6.82 9.92
C THR A 67 12.61 5.63 8.97
N TYR A 68 12.45 5.89 7.67
CA TYR A 68 12.21 4.86 6.67
C TYR A 68 12.55 5.36 5.26
N LEU A 69 12.59 4.44 4.30
CA LEU A 69 12.67 4.72 2.87
C LEU A 69 11.30 5.12 2.34
N SER A 70 11.14 6.38 1.94
CA SER A 70 9.86 7.04 1.73
C SER A 70 9.39 6.98 0.27
N PHE A 71 8.12 6.61 0.06
CA PHE A 71 7.41 6.81 -1.19
C PHE A 71 6.00 7.33 -0.89
N ALA A 72 5.53 8.34 -1.64
CA ALA A 72 4.36 9.12 -1.22
C ALA A 72 3.08 8.28 -1.20
N PRO A 73 2.62 7.73 -2.34
CA PRO A 73 1.46 6.85 -2.35
C PRO A 73 1.72 5.53 -1.63
N LEU A 74 0.80 5.08 -0.77
CA LEU A 74 1.05 3.88 0.02
C LEU A 74 1.20 2.61 -0.83
N PHE A 75 0.71 2.60 -2.08
CA PHE A 75 0.85 1.46 -2.98
C PHE A 75 2.30 1.07 -3.28
N GLY A 76 3.25 2.01 -3.22
CA GLY A 76 4.68 1.67 -3.41
C GLY A 76 5.26 0.82 -2.27
N HIS A 77 4.59 0.81 -1.12
CA HIS A 77 4.88 -0.04 0.02
C HIS A 77 4.05 -1.34 0.04
N GLN A 78 3.25 -1.60 -1.01
CA GLN A 78 2.26 -2.68 -1.05
C GLN A 78 2.40 -3.56 -2.29
N TYR A 79 2.54 -3.00 -3.50
CA TYR A 79 2.42 -3.78 -4.74
C TYR A 79 3.41 -4.93 -4.86
N THR A 80 4.70 -4.70 -4.59
CA THR A 80 5.66 -5.80 -4.56
C THR A 80 5.44 -6.71 -3.34
N HIS A 81 5.09 -6.13 -2.19
CA HIS A 81 4.86 -6.85 -0.93
C HIS A 81 3.65 -7.78 -0.94
N VAL A 82 2.70 -7.61 -1.85
CA VAL A 82 1.64 -8.60 -2.11
C VAL A 82 2.26 -9.96 -2.45
N TRP A 83 3.32 -9.94 -3.26
CA TRP A 83 3.92 -11.14 -3.85
C TRP A 83 5.17 -11.59 -3.12
N VAL A 84 5.92 -10.68 -2.53
CA VAL A 84 7.18 -10.96 -1.85
C VAL A 84 7.03 -10.73 -0.35
N ASP A 85 7.26 -11.78 0.42
CA ASP A 85 7.38 -11.67 1.87
C ASP A 85 8.76 -11.13 2.23
N PHE A 86 8.83 -9.85 2.63
CA PHE A 86 10.09 -9.24 3.02
C PHE A 86 10.46 -9.47 4.49
N ARG A 87 9.68 -10.23 5.27
CA ARG A 87 9.95 -10.46 6.70
C ARG A 87 11.26 -11.21 6.89
N GLY A 88 12.20 -10.56 7.56
CA GLY A 88 13.49 -11.14 7.91
C GLY A 88 14.47 -11.31 6.74
N ILE A 89 14.15 -10.78 5.55
CA ILE A 89 15.09 -10.74 4.42
C ILE A 89 15.50 -9.29 4.12
N GLN A 90 16.77 -9.07 3.85
CA GLN A 90 17.33 -7.74 3.60
C GLN A 90 18.28 -7.80 2.43
N ASP A 91 18.26 -6.77 1.57
CA ASP A 91 19.37 -6.49 0.66
C ASP A 91 20.49 -5.71 1.37
N SER A 92 21.52 -5.32 0.63
CA SER A 92 22.66 -4.55 1.19
C SER A 92 22.22 -3.23 1.83
N TYR A 93 21.40 -2.44 1.12
CA TYR A 93 20.97 -1.12 1.58
C TYR A 93 20.14 -1.21 2.86
N MET A 94 19.15 -2.10 2.88
CA MET A 94 18.25 -2.22 4.03
C MET A 94 18.96 -2.80 5.25
N ARG A 95 19.96 -3.68 5.02
CA ARG A 95 20.83 -4.21 6.08
C ARG A 95 21.69 -3.12 6.73
N GLU A 96 22.27 -2.22 5.95
CA GLU A 96 23.02 -1.06 6.47
C GLU A 96 22.17 -0.21 7.41
N HIS A 97 20.88 -0.11 7.11
CA HIS A 97 19.91 0.64 7.92
C HIS A 97 19.22 -0.18 9.01
N GLY A 98 19.55 -1.47 9.14
CA GLY A 98 18.99 -2.37 10.15
C GLY A 98 17.49 -2.63 10.01
N LEU A 99 16.90 -2.46 8.82
CA LEU A 99 15.48 -2.71 8.53
C LEU A 99 15.32 -3.78 7.46
N ASP A 100 14.18 -4.46 7.44
CA ASP A 100 13.71 -5.14 6.22
C ASP A 100 12.63 -4.27 5.53
N TYR A 101 12.24 -4.63 4.30
CA TYR A 101 11.21 -3.88 3.59
C TYR A 101 9.81 -4.05 4.19
N PHE A 102 9.57 -5.06 5.04
CA PHE A 102 8.30 -5.24 5.75
C PHE A 102 8.15 -4.20 6.87
N GLU A 103 9.19 -4.04 7.69
CA GLU A 103 9.28 -2.99 8.71
C GLU A 103 9.30 -1.60 8.05
N ASN A 104 9.95 -1.44 6.90
CA ASN A 104 9.88 -0.20 6.13
C ASN A 104 8.44 0.18 5.76
N SER A 105 7.66 -0.77 5.26
CA SER A 105 6.25 -0.57 4.93
C SER A 105 5.39 -0.30 6.17
N ARG A 106 5.66 -0.99 7.30
CA ARG A 106 5.02 -0.71 8.59
C ARG A 106 5.24 0.75 9.01
N ARG A 107 6.47 1.24 8.93
CA ARG A 107 6.81 2.64 9.23
C ARG A 107 6.11 3.63 8.30
N ALA A 108 6.04 3.34 7.01
CA ALA A 108 5.28 4.17 6.06
C ALA A 108 3.78 4.23 6.42
N THR A 109 3.18 3.10 6.79
CA THR A 109 1.78 3.03 7.25
C THR A 109 1.56 3.89 8.50
N TYR A 110 2.46 3.81 9.49
CA TYR A 110 2.41 4.64 10.69
C TYR A 110 2.55 6.14 10.39
N ALA A 111 3.49 6.51 9.51
CA ALA A 111 3.72 7.90 9.12
C ALA A 111 2.48 8.49 8.43
N GLN A 112 1.87 7.74 7.51
CA GLN A 112 0.67 8.19 6.81
C GLN A 112 -0.53 8.35 7.74
N ARG A 113 -0.74 7.42 8.68
CA ARG A 113 -1.79 7.57 9.69
C ARG A 113 -1.57 8.79 10.58
N ARG A 114 -0.32 9.06 10.98
CA ARG A 114 0.03 10.23 11.79
C ARG A 114 -0.20 11.54 11.05
N TYR A 115 0.08 11.60 9.75
CA TYR A 115 -0.31 12.72 8.91
C TYR A 115 -1.83 12.95 8.95
N ALA A 116 -2.63 11.89 8.79
CA ALA A 116 -4.09 12.00 8.83
C ALA A 116 -4.63 12.43 10.20
N ILE A 117 -3.97 12.03 11.31
CA ILE A 117 -4.29 12.52 12.66
C ILE A 117 -3.95 14.00 12.80
N ALA A 118 -2.77 14.42 12.33
CA ALA A 118 -2.35 15.81 12.39
C ALA A 118 -3.24 16.72 11.53
N ASN A 119 -3.74 16.18 10.41
CA ASN A 119 -4.67 16.82 9.48
C ASN A 119 -4.32 18.32 9.25
N PRO A 120 -3.11 18.63 8.76
CA PRO A 120 -2.65 20.02 8.66
C PRO A 120 -3.52 20.86 7.71
N LYS A 121 -4.22 20.18 6.79
CA LYS A 121 -5.17 20.77 5.87
C LYS A 121 -6.61 20.76 6.40
N GLN A 122 -6.88 20.31 7.62
CA GLN A 122 -8.22 20.36 8.23
C GLN A 122 -9.34 19.76 7.37
N TRP A 123 -9.05 18.68 6.65
CA TRP A 123 -10.06 17.98 5.84
C TRP A 123 -11.09 17.28 6.74
N GLN A 124 -12.35 17.32 6.35
CA GLN A 124 -13.42 16.58 7.00
C GLN A 124 -13.19 15.07 6.88
N GLY A 125 -13.48 14.35 7.95
CA GLY A 125 -13.39 12.90 8.00
C GLY A 125 -12.03 12.37 8.45
N TYR A 126 -10.93 13.05 8.11
CA TYR A 126 -9.56 12.62 8.47
C TYR A 126 -9.40 12.42 9.98
N GLY A 127 -8.68 11.36 10.37
CA GLY A 127 -8.32 11.14 11.75
C GLY A 127 -7.71 9.77 12.02
N LYS A 128 -7.69 9.38 13.29
CA LYS A 128 -7.02 8.15 13.76
C LYS A 128 -7.51 6.86 13.09
N ASN A 129 -8.76 6.82 12.66
CA ASN A 129 -9.40 5.63 12.08
C ASN A 129 -10.01 5.91 10.69
N VAL A 130 -9.78 7.09 10.12
CA VAL A 130 -10.22 7.43 8.76
C VAL A 130 -9.04 8.09 8.08
N TRP A 131 -8.27 7.27 7.38
CA TRP A 131 -7.01 7.63 6.73
C TRP A 131 -6.76 6.67 5.57
N GLY A 132 -5.87 7.07 4.66
CA GLY A 132 -5.49 6.26 3.51
C GLY A 132 -5.28 7.13 2.28
N MET A 133 -4.03 7.34 1.89
CA MET A 133 -3.66 8.12 0.71
C MET A 133 -2.81 7.25 -0.22
N SER A 134 -3.31 7.06 -1.43
CA SER A 134 -2.64 6.34 -2.50
C SER A 134 -3.01 6.97 -3.84
N ALA A 135 -2.45 6.47 -4.95
CA ALA A 135 -2.98 6.80 -6.25
C ALA A 135 -4.43 6.30 -6.33
N SER A 136 -5.34 7.18 -6.73
CA SER A 136 -6.77 6.89 -6.81
C SER A 136 -7.44 7.94 -7.68
N ASP A 137 -8.70 7.71 -8.00
CA ASP A 137 -9.58 8.74 -8.54
C ASP A 137 -9.97 9.78 -7.47
N GLY A 138 -10.68 10.82 -7.91
CA GLY A 138 -11.03 11.96 -7.07
C GLY A 138 -12.05 12.89 -7.72
N PRO A 139 -12.64 13.81 -6.93
CA PRO A 139 -13.79 14.60 -7.34
C PRO A 139 -13.48 15.75 -8.34
N GLY A 140 -12.20 15.92 -8.71
CA GLY A 140 -11.75 17.04 -9.52
C GLY A 140 -11.78 16.80 -11.04
N PRO A 141 -11.30 17.78 -11.83
CA PRO A 141 -10.67 19.03 -11.38
C PRO A 141 -11.71 20.04 -10.84
N ALA A 142 -11.51 20.53 -9.62
CA ALA A 142 -12.36 21.56 -9.03
C ALA A 142 -11.58 22.43 -8.03
N ARG A 143 -12.13 23.61 -7.72
CA ARG A 143 -11.60 24.53 -6.70
C ARG A 143 -12.70 25.03 -5.80
N GLU A 144 -12.39 25.21 -4.52
CA GLU A 144 -13.32 25.75 -3.53
C GLU A 144 -12.57 26.68 -2.57
N SER A 145 -13.04 27.91 -2.40
CA SER A 145 -12.41 28.91 -1.53
C SER A 145 -13.04 28.98 -0.13
N ASN A 146 -14.22 28.41 0.06
CA ASN A 146 -14.98 28.53 1.32
C ASN A 146 -14.66 27.44 2.35
N LEU A 147 -13.72 26.52 2.05
CA LEU A 147 -13.29 25.45 2.94
C LEU A 147 -12.01 25.84 3.73
N GLY A 148 -12.02 27.04 4.31
CA GLY A 148 -10.89 27.55 5.10
C GLY A 148 -9.62 27.86 4.27
N GLY A 149 -9.78 28.22 2.99
CA GLY A 149 -8.70 28.57 2.06
C GLY A 149 -8.95 28.08 0.64
N ASP A 150 -8.06 28.42 -0.32
CA ASP A 150 -8.11 27.90 -1.70
C ASP A 150 -7.81 26.40 -1.72
N ARG A 151 -8.85 25.59 -1.82
CA ARG A 151 -8.78 24.13 -1.96
C ARG A 151 -8.78 23.76 -3.43
N ARG A 152 -7.95 22.78 -3.77
CA ARG A 152 -7.90 22.17 -5.10
C ARG A 152 -8.23 20.70 -4.97
N PHE A 153 -9.21 20.25 -5.74
CA PHE A 153 -9.58 18.85 -5.87
C PHE A 153 -9.03 18.33 -7.18
N LEU A 154 -8.42 17.15 -7.12
CA LEU A 154 -7.80 16.50 -8.27
C LEU A 154 -8.73 15.41 -8.79
N LYS A 155 -8.60 15.08 -10.08
CA LYS A 155 -9.23 13.89 -10.67
C LYS A 155 -8.44 12.65 -10.20
N TYR A 156 -7.84 11.92 -11.13
CA TYR A 156 -6.79 10.96 -10.83
C TYR A 156 -5.54 11.68 -10.30
N ALA A 157 -5.01 11.23 -9.17
CA ALA A 157 -3.76 11.74 -8.63
C ALA A 157 -3.03 10.70 -7.77
N ALA A 158 -1.70 10.70 -7.85
CA ALA A 158 -0.83 9.97 -6.94
C ALA A 158 -0.76 10.66 -5.57
N ARG A 159 -1.83 10.50 -4.76
CA ARG A 159 -1.92 11.07 -3.40
C ARG A 159 -1.02 10.30 -2.46
N GLY A 160 -0.53 10.98 -1.43
CA GLY A 160 0.42 10.36 -0.52
C GLY A 160 1.25 11.33 0.31
N VAL A 161 1.99 10.75 1.24
CA VAL A 161 2.79 11.45 2.24
C VAL A 161 4.21 10.89 2.20
N ALA A 162 5.16 11.68 1.68
CA ALA A 162 6.57 11.33 1.70
C ALA A 162 7.47 12.53 1.98
N LEU A 163 8.74 12.24 2.19
CA LEU A 163 9.81 13.24 2.27
C LEU A 163 9.80 14.11 1.01
N GLY A 164 9.77 15.44 1.21
CA GLY A 164 9.82 16.43 0.14
C GLY A 164 8.55 16.57 -0.72
N ARG A 165 7.59 15.64 -0.66
CA ARG A 165 6.35 15.72 -1.45
C ARG A 165 5.15 15.13 -0.72
N ILE A 166 4.16 15.99 -0.48
CA ILE A 166 2.84 15.60 0.04
C ILE A 166 1.79 16.02 -0.98
N VAL A 167 0.99 15.06 -1.45
CA VAL A 167 -0.15 15.29 -2.35
C VAL A 167 -1.41 14.87 -1.61
N ASP A 168 -2.21 15.86 -1.25
CA ASP A 168 -3.41 15.69 -0.43
C ASP A 168 -4.45 16.76 -0.81
N ASP A 169 -5.61 16.31 -1.28
CA ASP A 169 -6.80 17.10 -1.60
C ASP A 169 -8.03 16.69 -0.76
N GLY A 170 -7.82 15.97 0.34
CA GLY A 170 -8.88 15.47 1.23
C GLY A 170 -9.52 14.17 0.77
N THR A 171 -9.05 13.57 -0.33
CA THR A 171 -9.55 12.28 -0.83
C THR A 171 -8.84 11.13 -0.11
N ILE A 172 -9.60 10.14 0.33
CA ILE A 172 -9.14 8.91 0.96
C ILE A 172 -9.36 7.75 0.01
N ALA A 173 -8.35 6.90 -0.14
CA ALA A 173 -8.43 5.63 -0.86
C ALA A 173 -8.37 4.47 0.15
N PRO A 174 -9.47 3.71 0.36
CA PRO A 174 -9.50 2.62 1.34
C PRO A 174 -8.39 1.58 1.16
N THR A 175 -7.96 1.31 -0.08
CA THR A 175 -6.86 0.37 -0.36
C THR A 175 -5.56 0.75 0.36
N ALA A 176 -5.28 2.04 0.53
CA ALA A 176 -4.07 2.50 1.21
C ALA A 176 -4.03 1.99 2.64
N ALA A 177 -5.11 2.11 3.41
CA ALA A 177 -5.15 1.59 4.77
C ALA A 177 -5.26 0.06 4.78
N ILE A 178 -6.21 -0.50 4.04
CA ILE A 178 -6.60 -1.92 4.16
C ILE A 178 -5.50 -2.85 3.63
N SER A 179 -4.84 -2.50 2.52
CA SER A 179 -3.75 -3.29 1.95
C SER A 179 -2.47 -3.25 2.80
N SER A 180 -2.42 -2.40 3.83
CA SER A 180 -1.36 -2.40 4.83
C SER A 180 -1.64 -3.31 6.04
N LEU A 181 -2.73 -4.08 6.02
CA LEU A 181 -3.16 -4.92 7.14
C LEU A 181 -2.06 -5.85 7.68
N PRO A 182 -1.26 -6.57 6.85
CA PRO A 182 -0.20 -7.40 7.39
C PRO A 182 0.88 -6.63 8.15
N PHE A 183 1.13 -5.37 7.78
CA PHE A 183 2.23 -4.59 8.36
C PHE A 183 1.86 -4.01 9.72
N ALA A 184 0.63 -3.53 9.89
CA ALA A 184 0.21 -2.83 11.10
C ALA A 184 -1.28 -3.08 11.44
N PRO A 185 -1.66 -4.33 11.75
CA PRO A 185 -3.06 -4.71 11.96
C PRO A 185 -3.74 -3.89 13.08
N GLU A 186 -2.99 -3.49 14.09
CA GLU A 186 -3.46 -2.70 15.23
C GLU A 186 -3.95 -1.28 14.88
N ILE A 187 -3.52 -0.73 13.73
CA ILE A 187 -4.02 0.57 13.23
C ILE A 187 -4.88 0.44 11.98
N VAL A 188 -4.74 -0.66 11.23
CA VAL A 188 -5.51 -0.91 10.01
C VAL A 188 -6.88 -1.48 10.31
N LEU A 189 -7.01 -2.45 11.22
CA LEU A 189 -8.32 -3.04 11.57
C LEU A 189 -9.30 -1.98 12.10
N PRO A 190 -8.93 -1.09 13.05
CA PRO A 190 -9.84 -0.03 13.48
C PRO A 190 -10.21 0.93 12.36
N ALA A 191 -9.31 1.17 11.40
CA ALA A 191 -9.58 2.06 10.28
C ALA A 191 -10.58 1.46 9.28
N ALA A 192 -10.37 0.19 8.91
CA ALA A 192 -11.28 -0.54 8.04
C ALA A 192 -12.70 -0.63 8.65
N LEU A 193 -12.78 -0.98 9.93
CA LEU A 193 -14.05 -1.08 10.65
C LEU A 193 -14.74 0.28 10.81
N GLU A 194 -14.01 1.33 11.15
CA GLU A 194 -14.57 2.69 11.25
C GLU A 194 -15.11 3.17 9.90
N MET A 195 -14.34 3.01 8.81
CA MET A 195 -14.82 3.38 7.48
C MET A 195 -16.09 2.60 7.11
N TYR A 196 -16.12 1.29 7.37
CA TYR A 196 -17.30 0.47 7.13
C TYR A 196 -18.51 0.88 7.99
N HIS A 197 -18.34 1.06 9.31
CA HIS A 197 -19.45 1.40 10.21
C HIS A 197 -19.97 2.82 9.98
N ARG A 198 -19.08 3.78 9.76
CA ARG A 198 -19.44 5.19 9.65
C ARG A 198 -20.07 5.52 8.31
N PHE A 199 -19.54 4.94 7.22
CA PHE A 199 -19.96 5.30 5.86
C PHE A 199 -20.73 4.16 5.17
N GLY A 200 -20.59 2.91 5.60
CA GLY A 200 -21.45 1.80 5.17
C GLY A 200 -21.61 1.71 3.66
N THR A 201 -22.86 1.60 3.22
CA THR A 201 -23.24 1.46 1.81
C THR A 201 -22.83 2.63 0.93
N SER A 202 -22.44 3.77 1.50
CA SER A 202 -21.91 4.89 0.71
C SER A 202 -20.56 4.60 0.11
N ILE A 203 -19.72 3.81 0.77
CA ILE A 203 -18.35 3.51 0.30
C ILE A 203 -18.09 2.01 0.16
N TYR A 204 -19.05 1.15 0.53
CA TYR A 204 -18.93 -0.30 0.49
C TYR A 204 -20.14 -0.91 -0.24
N SER A 205 -19.90 -1.64 -1.32
CA SER A 205 -20.94 -2.22 -2.18
C SER A 205 -20.51 -3.59 -2.71
N SER A 206 -21.03 -4.01 -3.86
CA SER A 206 -20.94 -5.38 -4.40
C SER A 206 -19.55 -6.01 -4.42
N TYR A 207 -18.49 -5.20 -4.62
CA TYR A 207 -17.10 -5.68 -4.69
C TYR A 207 -16.22 -5.19 -3.53
N GLY A 208 -16.85 -4.80 -2.42
CA GLY A 208 -16.18 -4.27 -1.24
C GLY A 208 -16.14 -2.75 -1.23
N PHE A 209 -15.06 -2.18 -0.72
CA PHE A 209 -14.86 -0.73 -0.75
C PHE A 209 -14.74 -0.22 -2.19
N LEU A 210 -15.35 0.94 -2.46
CA LEU A 210 -15.15 1.73 -3.68
C LEU A 210 -13.77 2.39 -3.68
N ASP A 211 -13.31 2.86 -4.84
CA ASP A 211 -11.92 3.32 -5.03
C ASP A 211 -11.51 4.44 -4.06
N ALA A 212 -12.35 5.47 -3.93
CA ALA A 212 -12.04 6.63 -3.13
C ALA A 212 -13.29 7.38 -2.64
N PHE A 213 -13.10 8.20 -1.60
CA PHE A 213 -14.11 9.15 -1.14
C PHE A 213 -13.47 10.43 -0.61
N ASN A 214 -14.22 11.53 -0.62
CA ASN A 214 -13.79 12.82 -0.12
C ASN A 214 -14.95 13.51 0.61
N ALA A 215 -14.97 13.43 1.94
CA ALA A 215 -16.03 14.02 2.75
C ALA A 215 -16.04 15.56 2.75
N SER A 216 -14.99 16.21 2.26
CA SER A 216 -14.86 17.67 2.21
C SER A 216 -15.33 18.30 0.90
N PHE A 217 -15.63 17.49 -0.12
CA PHE A 217 -16.01 18.02 -1.43
C PHE A 217 -17.42 18.64 -1.38
N PRO A 218 -17.62 19.90 -1.83
CA PRO A 218 -18.88 20.63 -1.67
C PRO A 218 -19.91 20.34 -2.78
N GLY A 219 -19.55 19.58 -3.81
CA GLY A 219 -20.40 19.37 -4.99
C GLY A 219 -21.55 18.38 -4.75
N PRO A 220 -22.58 18.44 -5.61
CA PRO A 220 -23.73 17.55 -5.49
C PRO A 220 -23.30 16.09 -5.66
N GLN A 221 -23.80 15.25 -4.77
CA GLN A 221 -23.62 13.82 -4.86
C GLN A 221 -24.45 13.25 -6.00
N SER A 222 -23.80 12.44 -6.84
CA SER A 222 -24.48 11.70 -7.90
C SER A 222 -23.90 10.28 -7.93
N PRO A 223 -24.62 9.27 -7.39
CA PRO A 223 -25.90 9.37 -6.67
C PRO A 223 -25.74 9.97 -5.25
N PRO A 224 -26.83 10.49 -4.64
CA PRO A 224 -26.86 10.87 -3.23
C PRO A 224 -26.39 9.73 -2.32
N GLN A 225 -25.57 10.07 -1.34
CA GLN A 225 -24.92 9.16 -0.41
C GLN A 225 -25.54 9.31 0.99
N PRO A 226 -26.07 8.22 1.59
CA PRO A 226 -26.83 8.32 2.83
C PRO A 226 -26.04 8.81 4.04
N THR A 227 -24.73 8.52 4.12
CA THR A 227 -23.94 8.68 5.36
C THR A 227 -22.66 9.51 5.17
N LEU A 228 -22.34 9.88 3.92
CA LEU A 228 -21.16 10.68 3.59
C LEU A 228 -21.64 11.98 2.93
N PRO A 229 -21.29 13.18 3.43
CA PRO A 229 -21.79 14.45 2.89
C PRO A 229 -21.01 14.99 1.67
N GLY A 230 -19.86 14.41 1.34
CA GLY A 230 -19.01 14.83 0.21
C GLY A 230 -19.13 13.91 -1.01
N TRP A 231 -18.02 13.61 -1.69
CA TRP A 231 -17.97 12.79 -2.89
C TRP A 231 -17.55 11.34 -2.59
N VAL A 232 -18.04 10.38 -3.39
CA VAL A 232 -17.56 9.00 -3.44
C VAL A 232 -17.43 8.60 -4.90
N ASP A 233 -16.36 7.88 -5.21
CA ASP A 233 -16.21 7.22 -6.50
C ASP A 233 -17.34 6.20 -6.76
N GLN A 234 -17.61 5.91 -8.01
CA GLN A 234 -18.51 4.82 -8.41
C GLN A 234 -17.76 3.62 -9.00
N ASP A 235 -16.45 3.77 -9.22
CA ASP A 235 -15.61 2.75 -9.80
C ASP A 235 -14.97 1.82 -8.76
N TYR A 236 -14.62 0.63 -9.26
CA TYR A 236 -13.69 -0.29 -8.61
C TYR A 236 -12.50 -0.46 -9.53
N ILE A 237 -11.29 -0.19 -9.02
CA ILE A 237 -10.07 -0.31 -9.81
C ILE A 237 -9.33 -1.59 -9.40
N GLY A 238 -8.98 -2.43 -10.38
CA GLY A 238 -8.36 -3.73 -10.11
C GLY A 238 -7.03 -3.65 -9.35
N ILE A 239 -6.24 -2.59 -9.58
CA ILE A 239 -4.97 -2.36 -8.88
C ILE A 239 -5.17 -1.90 -7.43
N ASP A 240 -6.37 -1.46 -7.06
CA ASP A 240 -6.72 -1.05 -5.70
C ASP A 240 -7.45 -2.18 -4.95
N GLN A 241 -8.37 -2.89 -5.62
CA GLN A 241 -9.07 -4.05 -5.04
C GLN A 241 -8.18 -5.29 -4.87
N GLY A 242 -7.26 -5.54 -5.82
CA GLY A 242 -6.39 -6.72 -5.81
C GLY A 242 -5.53 -6.80 -4.54
N PRO A 243 -4.77 -5.74 -4.20
CA PRO A 243 -3.99 -5.67 -2.97
C PRO A 243 -4.83 -5.82 -1.70
N ILE A 244 -6.06 -5.27 -1.65
CA ILE A 244 -6.94 -5.44 -0.49
C ILE A 244 -7.15 -6.93 -0.21
N LEU A 245 -7.56 -7.69 -1.23
CA LEU A 245 -7.84 -9.11 -1.09
C LEU A 245 -6.59 -9.91 -0.73
N ALA A 246 -5.51 -9.71 -1.50
CA ALA A 246 -4.29 -10.48 -1.34
C ALA A 246 -3.60 -10.20 0.01
N MET A 247 -3.60 -8.95 0.47
CA MET A 247 -2.99 -8.57 1.75
C MET A 247 -3.85 -9.00 2.94
N ILE A 248 -5.17 -9.01 2.82
CA ILE A 248 -6.02 -9.65 3.84
C ILE A 248 -5.67 -11.14 3.96
N GLU A 249 -5.52 -11.85 2.85
CA GLU A 249 -5.19 -13.28 2.91
C GLU A 249 -3.75 -13.53 3.38
N ASN A 250 -2.79 -12.66 3.03
CA ASN A 250 -1.44 -12.72 3.56
C ASN A 250 -1.40 -12.48 5.08
N TYR A 251 -2.24 -11.58 5.59
CA TYR A 251 -2.40 -11.40 7.03
C TYR A 251 -3.03 -12.63 7.69
N ARG A 252 -4.13 -13.17 7.13
CA ARG A 252 -4.88 -14.27 7.75
C ARG A 252 -4.11 -15.58 7.78
N SER A 253 -3.46 -15.91 6.66
CA SER A 253 -2.83 -17.20 6.49
C SER A 253 -1.47 -17.13 5.81
N ALA A 254 -0.99 -15.99 5.33
CA ALA A 254 0.24 -15.91 4.52
C ALA A 254 0.15 -16.74 3.22
N LEU A 255 -1.04 -16.92 2.64
CA LEU A 255 -1.22 -17.81 1.47
C LEU A 255 -0.37 -17.42 0.27
N VAL A 256 -0.45 -16.16 -0.17
CA VAL A 256 0.27 -15.70 -1.37
C VAL A 256 1.77 -15.80 -1.11
N TRP A 257 2.23 -15.35 0.04
CA TRP A 257 3.63 -15.47 0.46
C TRP A 257 4.13 -16.92 0.49
N ARG A 258 3.38 -17.85 1.09
CA ARG A 258 3.73 -19.28 1.08
C ARG A 258 3.92 -19.84 -0.32
N VAL A 259 3.00 -19.51 -1.22
CA VAL A 259 3.08 -19.96 -2.62
C VAL A 259 4.33 -19.37 -3.27
N MET A 260 4.61 -18.09 -3.04
CA MET A 260 5.74 -17.39 -3.65
C MET A 260 7.10 -17.79 -3.06
N HIS A 261 7.17 -18.25 -1.80
CA HIS A 261 8.40 -18.81 -1.21
C HIS A 261 8.91 -20.04 -1.97
N GLY A 262 7.99 -20.83 -2.56
CA GLY A 262 8.31 -22.00 -3.37
C GLY A 262 8.66 -21.69 -4.82
N ASN A 263 8.54 -20.44 -5.26
CA ASN A 263 8.85 -20.04 -6.63
C ASN A 263 10.36 -19.82 -6.80
N SER A 264 11.02 -20.74 -7.51
CA SER A 264 12.47 -20.69 -7.72
C SER A 264 12.95 -19.42 -8.41
N TYR A 265 12.15 -18.82 -9.29
CA TYR A 265 12.54 -17.61 -10.01
C TYR A 265 12.52 -16.38 -9.11
N VAL A 266 11.55 -16.29 -8.20
CA VAL A 266 11.52 -15.20 -7.22
C VAL A 266 12.69 -15.31 -6.24
N ARG A 267 12.98 -16.53 -5.78
CA ARG A 267 14.14 -16.80 -4.91
C ARG A 267 15.46 -16.42 -5.58
N GLU A 268 15.70 -16.93 -6.79
CA GLU A 268 16.89 -16.61 -7.58
C GLU A 268 17.02 -15.09 -7.80
N GLY A 269 15.91 -14.42 -8.09
CA GLY A 269 15.87 -12.97 -8.24
C GLY A 269 16.25 -12.21 -6.98
N LEU A 270 15.76 -12.65 -5.82
CA LEU A 270 16.11 -12.09 -4.51
C LEU A 270 17.59 -12.33 -4.18
N GLU A 271 18.07 -13.56 -4.36
CA GLU A 271 19.47 -13.94 -4.09
C GLU A 271 20.44 -13.14 -4.98
N ARG A 272 20.14 -12.99 -6.28
CA ARG A 272 20.93 -12.14 -7.21
C ARG A 272 20.84 -10.65 -6.90
N ALA A 273 19.74 -10.20 -6.32
CA ALA A 273 19.60 -8.84 -5.79
C ALA A 273 20.38 -8.64 -4.46
N GLY A 274 21.03 -9.68 -3.93
CA GLY A 274 21.80 -9.61 -2.68
C GLY A 274 20.93 -9.70 -1.42
N PHE A 275 19.69 -10.18 -1.54
CA PHE A 275 18.87 -10.47 -0.36
C PHE A 275 19.40 -11.71 0.37
N SER A 276 19.37 -11.65 1.71
CA SER A 276 19.64 -12.82 2.55
C SER A 276 18.88 -12.74 3.88
N GLY A 277 18.90 -13.83 4.65
CA GLY A 277 18.20 -13.98 5.93
C GLY A 277 16.87 -14.74 5.84
N GLY A 278 16.18 -14.82 6.98
CA GLY A 278 14.77 -15.20 7.08
C GLY A 278 14.43 -16.54 6.43
N TRP A 279 13.37 -16.53 5.61
CA TRP A 279 12.89 -17.71 4.89
C TRP A 279 13.73 -18.06 3.65
N LEU A 280 14.55 -17.12 3.16
CA LEU A 280 15.36 -17.30 1.96
C LEU A 280 16.54 -18.27 2.21
N GLU A 281 17.02 -18.36 3.45
CA GLU A 281 18.08 -19.31 3.85
C GLU A 281 17.53 -20.70 4.20
N GLN A 282 16.20 -20.87 4.25
CA GLN A 282 15.57 -22.14 4.54
C GLN A 282 15.31 -22.92 3.25
N SER A 283 15.27 -24.25 3.38
CA SER A 283 14.82 -25.13 2.29
C SER A 283 13.44 -24.66 1.80
N PRO A 284 13.13 -24.71 0.48
CA PRO A 284 11.83 -24.32 -0.06
C PRO A 284 10.63 -25.08 0.54
N LEU A 285 10.87 -26.22 1.20
CA LEU A 285 9.89 -27.04 1.92
C LEU A 285 9.91 -26.84 3.44
N GLY A 286 10.70 -25.88 3.93
CA GLY A 286 10.83 -25.54 5.35
C GLY A 286 9.57 -24.88 5.91
N PRO A 287 9.43 -24.83 7.24
CA PRO A 287 8.27 -24.22 7.88
C PRO A 287 8.22 -22.72 7.58
N THR A 288 7.18 -22.27 6.89
CA THR A 288 6.90 -20.85 6.67
C THR A 288 6.80 -20.10 8.01
N PRO A 289 7.34 -18.87 8.14
CA PRO A 289 7.03 -18.03 9.29
C PRO A 289 5.51 -17.91 9.48
N PRO A 290 5.02 -17.98 10.73
CA PRO A 290 3.59 -17.83 10.99
C PRO A 290 3.08 -16.49 10.43
N PRO A 291 1.79 -16.42 10.04
CA PRO A 291 1.19 -15.15 9.66
C PRO A 291 1.36 -14.12 10.79
N PRO A 292 1.36 -12.81 10.47
CA PRO A 292 1.27 -11.79 11.51
C PRO A 292 0.05 -12.09 12.39
N GLY A 293 0.29 -12.38 13.68
CA GLY A 293 -0.78 -12.72 14.60
C GLY A 293 -1.73 -11.53 14.76
N PRO A 294 -3.04 -11.77 14.94
CA PRO A 294 -3.96 -10.69 15.27
C PRO A 294 -3.56 -10.03 16.60
N PRO A 295 -3.79 -8.71 16.77
CA PRO A 295 -3.82 -8.12 18.09
C PRO A 295 -4.79 -8.91 18.97
N GLU A 296 -4.48 -9.12 20.26
CA GLU A 296 -5.34 -9.88 21.19
C GLU A 296 -6.80 -9.39 21.20
N GLN A 297 -7.03 -8.12 20.86
CA GLN A 297 -8.35 -7.50 20.77
C GLN A 297 -9.18 -7.91 19.54
N TYR A 298 -8.59 -8.55 18.52
CA TYR A 298 -9.26 -8.94 17.26
C TYR A 298 -8.84 -10.35 16.80
N PRO A 299 -9.12 -11.41 17.58
CA PRO A 299 -8.71 -12.76 17.24
C PRO A 299 -9.27 -13.19 15.86
N LEU A 300 -8.50 -13.99 15.12
CA LEU A 300 -8.94 -14.57 13.86
C LEU A 300 -10.20 -15.41 14.12
N VAL A 301 -11.34 -14.95 13.61
CA VAL A 301 -12.59 -15.71 13.69
C VAL A 301 -12.58 -16.74 12.57
N GLN A 302 -12.56 -18.03 12.93
CA GLN A 302 -12.49 -19.14 11.97
C GLN A 302 -13.77 -19.29 11.11
N ASN A 303 -14.88 -18.63 11.50
CA ASN A 303 -16.16 -18.70 10.81
C ASN A 303 -16.72 -17.29 10.53
N PRO A 304 -17.01 -16.94 9.25
CA PRO A 304 -17.51 -15.62 8.86
C PRO A 304 -18.81 -15.21 9.57
N LEU A 305 -19.69 -16.16 9.87
CA LEU A 305 -20.99 -15.90 10.51
C LEU A 305 -20.84 -15.54 11.98
N THR A 306 -19.78 -16.03 12.64
CA THR A 306 -19.49 -15.73 14.05
C THR A 306 -18.78 -14.37 14.19
N ALA A 307 -18.08 -13.92 13.15
CA ALA A 307 -17.40 -12.62 13.13
C ALA A 307 -18.41 -11.46 13.18
N ALA A 308 -19.50 -11.56 12.41
CA ALA A 308 -20.60 -10.59 12.45
C ALA A 308 -21.25 -10.52 13.85
N ALA A 309 -21.41 -11.66 14.52
CA ALA A 309 -22.01 -11.74 15.85
C ALA A 309 -21.10 -11.21 16.97
N LEU A 310 -19.77 -11.38 16.87
CA LEU A 310 -18.79 -10.85 17.82
C LEU A 310 -18.54 -9.35 17.64
N LEU A 311 -18.53 -8.86 16.39
CA LEU A 311 -18.43 -7.43 16.11
C LEU A 311 -19.65 -6.65 16.62
N ALA A 312 -20.84 -7.26 16.57
CA ALA A 312 -22.06 -6.70 17.15
C ALA A 312 -22.08 -6.67 18.70
N GLN A 313 -21.21 -7.43 19.36
CA GLN A 313 -21.10 -7.52 20.83
C GLN A 313 -19.90 -6.74 21.39
N SER A 314 -19.09 -6.12 20.52
CA SER A 314 -17.99 -5.26 20.95
C SER A 314 -18.55 -3.98 21.59
N PRO A 315 -17.96 -3.42 22.67
CA PRO A 315 -18.40 -2.17 23.30
C PRO A 315 -18.27 -0.92 22.40
N LEU A 316 -17.93 -1.11 21.13
CA LEU A 316 -17.95 -0.12 20.04
C LEU A 316 -19.21 -0.23 19.15
N ALA A 317 -20.15 -1.13 19.46
CA ALA A 317 -21.46 -1.13 18.82
C ALA A 317 -22.18 0.19 19.13
N PRO A 318 -22.71 0.91 18.14
CA PRO A 318 -23.50 2.10 18.41
C PRO A 318 -24.72 1.68 19.25
N THR A 319 -24.91 2.31 20.42
CA THR A 319 -26.21 2.32 21.07
C THR A 319 -27.25 2.91 20.09
N PRO A 320 -28.47 2.33 20.06
CA PRO A 320 -29.48 2.64 19.05
C PRO A 320 -29.87 4.12 18.99
#